data_AF-A0ABD4KSZ2-F1
#
_entry.id   AF-A0ABD4KSZ2-F1
#
_cell.length_a   1.000
_cell.length_b   1.000
_cell.length_c   1.000
_cell.angle_alpha   90.00
_cell.angle_beta   90.00
_cell.angle_gamma   90.00
#
_symmetry.space_group_name_H-M   'P 1'
#
loop_
_entity.id
_entity.type
_entity.pdbx_description
1 polymer ?
#
loop_
_entity_poly.entity_id
_entity_poly.type
_entity_poly.pdbx_seq_one_letter_code
_entity_poly.pdbx_strand_id
1 'polypeptide(L)'
;MLWDFDEDTSNRAPSVSISKVQLDFSDYSHIPLGVITELKCLFLSIYSSPKEFGSKKNELKPNTLIAPFKNGLRFLNFVFSQVERRLGKEYIQEQCHKLGDITLLDFEEAAKRTKLEIVSKKRNSTGYKIFFDYLGSHKTKESIGIKCDADYEAIKKHIRRTLIKIIIRKQKNYHTLKPKTSIWLLRERHLIS
;
A
#
# COMPACT_ATOMS: atom_id res chain seq x y z
N MET A 1 13.13 -7.21 13.15
CA MET A 1 13.67 -5.88 13.48
C MET A 1 12.48 -5.09 13.98
N LEU A 2 12.13 -5.29 15.25
CA LEU A 2 10.87 -4.83 15.83
C LEU A 2 11.07 -3.47 16.50
N TRP A 3 10.22 -2.51 16.16
CA TRP A 3 10.06 -1.28 16.93
C TRP A 3 8.77 -1.38 17.73
N ASP A 4 8.92 -1.42 19.05
CA ASP A 4 7.82 -1.50 20.00
C ASP A 4 7.70 -0.18 20.76
N PHE A 5 6.52 0.44 20.68
CA PHE A 5 6.19 1.68 21.38
C PHE A 5 5.20 1.42 22.53
N ASP A 6 5.05 0.17 22.99
CA ASP A 6 4.09 -0.16 24.05
C ASP A 6 4.43 0.56 25.37
N GLU A 7 5.71 0.58 25.75
CA GLU A 7 6.20 1.28 26.96
C GLU A 7 5.98 2.80 26.89
N ASP A 8 6.20 3.41 25.72
CA ASP A 8 5.89 4.83 25.44
C ASP A 8 4.38 5.13 25.55
N THR A 9 3.55 4.08 25.54
CA THR A 9 2.11 4.16 25.74
C THR A 9 1.67 3.60 27.09
N SER A 10 2.44 3.84 28.17
CA SER A 10 2.09 3.41 29.54
C SER A 10 0.63 3.70 29.97
N ASN A 11 -0.03 4.71 29.39
CA ASN A 11 -1.47 4.98 29.52
C ASN A 11 -2.29 4.60 28.28
N ARG A 12 -2.04 3.42 27.70
CA ARG A 12 -2.71 2.96 26.48
C ARG A 12 -4.19 2.70 26.77
N ALA A 13 -5.06 3.31 25.96
CA ALA A 13 -6.48 2.99 26.03
C ALA A 13 -6.69 1.48 25.78
N PRO A 14 -7.57 0.79 26.53
CA PRO A 14 -7.79 -0.65 26.39
C PRO A 14 -8.20 -1.09 24.97
N SER A 15 -8.75 -0.17 24.17
CA SER A 15 -9.18 -0.40 22.78
C SER A 15 -8.05 -0.37 21.74
N VAL A 16 -6.83 0.02 22.12
CA VAL A 16 -5.66 -0.02 21.24
C VAL A 16 -4.98 -1.38 21.40
N SER A 17 -4.89 -2.14 20.31
CA SER A 17 -4.18 -3.41 20.29
C SER A 17 -2.67 -3.20 20.19
N ILE A 18 -1.89 -4.13 20.73
CA ILE A 18 -0.41 -4.15 20.68
C ILE A 18 0.10 -4.00 19.23
N SER A 19 -0.55 -4.67 18.28
CA SER A 19 -0.23 -4.58 16.85
C SER A 19 -0.36 -3.18 16.23
N LYS A 20 -1.02 -2.22 16.90
CA LYS A 20 -1.11 -0.82 16.45
C LYS A 20 0.01 0.07 16.97
N VAL A 21 0.75 -0.40 17.98
CA VAL A 21 1.89 0.31 18.58
C VAL A 21 3.23 -0.35 18.25
N GLN A 22 3.21 -1.46 17.50
CA GLN A 22 4.41 -2.14 17.03
C GLN A 22 4.58 -2.03 15.51
N LEU A 23 5.83 -1.92 15.06
CA LEU A 23 6.22 -1.99 13.65
C LEU A 23 7.36 -2.99 13.49
N ASP A 24 7.07 -4.17 12.94
CA ASP A 24 8.11 -5.15 12.60
C ASP A 24 8.54 -4.98 11.15
N PHE A 25 9.81 -4.64 10.94
CA PHE A 25 10.37 -4.52 9.60
C PHE A 25 10.71 -5.89 8.98
N SER A 26 10.77 -6.95 9.79
CA SER A 26 10.99 -8.33 9.29
C SER A 26 9.84 -8.82 8.41
N ASP A 27 8.65 -8.25 8.55
CA ASP A 27 7.47 -8.56 7.72
C ASP A 27 7.66 -8.19 6.23
N TYR A 28 8.68 -7.39 5.92
CA TYR A 28 8.91 -6.80 4.60
C TYR A 28 10.22 -7.29 3.97
N SER A 29 10.32 -8.61 3.81
CA SER A 29 11.54 -9.31 3.39
C SER A 29 12.07 -8.99 1.99
N HIS A 30 11.27 -8.37 1.12
CA HIS A 30 11.71 -7.94 -0.21
C HIS A 30 12.32 -6.54 -0.21
N ILE A 31 12.15 -5.76 0.86
CA ILE A 31 12.69 -4.40 0.94
C ILE A 31 14.17 -4.48 1.35
N PRO A 32 15.10 -3.92 0.56
CA PRO A 32 16.51 -3.86 0.93
C PRO A 32 16.75 -3.08 2.22
N LEU A 33 17.79 -3.45 2.96
CA LEU A 33 18.10 -2.84 4.26
C LEU A 33 18.37 -1.33 4.17
N GLY A 34 18.98 -0.85 3.08
CA GLY A 34 19.20 0.58 2.85
C GLY A 34 17.87 1.36 2.77
N VAL A 35 16.88 0.79 2.07
CA VAL A 35 15.55 1.37 1.94
C VAL A 35 14.80 1.34 3.27
N ILE A 36 14.92 0.24 4.03
CA ILE A 36 14.37 0.17 5.40
C ILE A 36 14.97 1.29 6.27
N THR A 37 16.27 1.56 6.14
CA THR A 37 16.94 2.63 6.87
C THR A 37 16.38 4.01 6.50
N GLU A 38 16.19 4.31 5.21
CA GLU A 38 15.55 5.56 4.77
C GLU A 38 14.14 5.71 5.35
N LEU A 39 13.34 4.65 5.33
CA LEU A 39 11.98 4.67 5.87
C LEU A 39 11.97 4.86 7.39
N LYS A 40 12.95 4.32 8.11
CA LYS A 40 13.13 4.56 9.55
C LYS A 40 13.49 6.01 9.84
N CYS A 41 14.42 6.59 9.08
CA CYS A 41 14.77 8.00 9.19
C CYS A 41 13.55 8.90 8.92
N LEU A 42 12.75 8.57 7.90
CA LEU A 42 11.50 9.27 7.61
C LEU A 42 10.51 9.18 8.79
N PHE A 43 10.31 7.97 9.33
CA PHE A 43 9.43 7.77 10.48
C PHE A 43 9.84 8.63 11.67
N LEU A 44 11.11 8.57 12.07
CA LEU A 44 11.63 9.30 13.23
C LEU A 44 11.57 10.82 13.02
N SER A 45 11.83 11.30 11.80
CA SER A 45 11.75 12.72 11.47
C SER A 45 10.31 13.24 11.59
N ILE A 46 9.33 12.48 11.10
CA ILE A 46 7.91 12.85 11.22
C ILE A 46 7.46 12.76 12.68
N TYR A 47 7.90 11.75 13.41
CA TYR A 47 7.56 11.56 14.81
C TYR A 47 8.09 12.70 15.68
N SER A 48 9.32 13.14 15.43
CA SER A 48 10.00 14.20 16.20
C SER A 48 9.49 15.60 15.84
N SER A 49 9.19 15.85 14.56
CA SER A 49 8.75 17.18 14.08
C SER A 49 7.47 17.13 13.22
N PRO A 50 6.32 16.66 13.74
CA PRO A 50 5.10 16.45 12.94
C PRO A 50 4.62 17.66 12.15
N LYS A 51 4.78 18.87 12.70
CA LYS A 51 4.35 20.12 12.08
C LYS A 51 5.04 20.40 10.75
N GLU A 52 6.31 20.05 10.64
CA GLU A 52 7.08 20.22 9.40
C GLU A 52 6.55 19.33 8.28
N PHE A 53 5.87 18.24 8.63
CA PHE A 53 5.23 17.31 7.72
C PHE A 53 3.71 17.55 7.59
N GLY A 54 3.24 18.75 7.96
CA GLY A 54 1.84 19.17 7.75
C GLY A 54 0.86 18.66 8.81
N SER A 55 1.34 18.12 9.93
CA SER A 55 0.47 17.81 11.07
C SER A 55 -0.06 19.10 11.72
N LYS A 56 -1.34 19.09 12.11
CA LYS A 56 -1.92 20.16 12.93
C LYS A 56 -1.47 20.09 14.39
N LYS A 57 -0.95 18.95 14.83
CA LYS A 57 -0.52 18.68 16.22
C LYS A 57 0.98 18.77 16.35
N ASN A 58 1.45 19.25 17.51
CA ASN A 58 2.87 19.25 17.88
C ASN A 58 3.42 17.83 18.07
N GLU A 59 2.59 16.94 18.60
CA GLU A 59 2.95 15.56 18.91
C GLU A 59 2.02 14.60 18.17
N LEU A 60 2.59 13.52 17.67
CA LEU A 60 1.86 12.42 17.07
C LEU A 60 1.93 11.20 17.99
N LYS A 61 0.79 10.56 18.21
CA LYS A 61 0.77 9.26 18.86
C LYS A 61 1.38 8.22 17.91
N PRO A 62 2.20 7.27 18.38
CA PRO A 62 2.81 6.23 17.53
C PRO A 62 1.79 5.51 16.64
N ASN A 63 0.62 5.16 17.20
CA ASN A 63 -0.46 4.50 16.48
C ASN A 63 -0.99 5.27 15.25
N THR A 64 -0.86 6.59 15.24
CA THR A 64 -1.30 7.46 14.14
C THR A 64 -0.31 7.42 12.99
N LEU A 65 0.99 7.24 13.28
CA LEU A 65 2.05 7.19 12.28
C LEU A 65 2.32 5.75 11.79
N ILE A 66 2.24 4.77 12.69
CA ILE A 66 2.46 3.34 12.38
C ILE A 66 1.47 2.84 11.32
N ALA A 67 0.19 3.23 11.39
CA ALA A 67 -0.82 2.73 10.45
C ALA A 67 -0.55 3.15 8.98
N PRO A 68 -0.29 4.44 8.67
CA PRO A 68 0.20 4.85 7.35
C PRO A 68 1.47 4.12 6.92
N PHE A 69 2.46 4.01 7.80
CA PHE A 69 3.72 3.32 7.48
C PHE A 69 3.54 1.85 7.16
N LYS A 70 2.72 1.11 7.92
CA LYS A 70 2.40 -0.29 7.61
C LYS A 70 1.77 -0.46 6.23
N ASN A 71 0.90 0.47 5.84
CA ASN A 71 0.31 0.46 4.50
C ASN A 71 1.38 0.74 3.44
N GLY A 72 2.16 1.81 3.61
CA GLY A 72 3.27 2.15 2.72
C GLY A 72 4.24 0.99 2.52
N LEU A 73 4.74 0.43 3.62
CA LEU A 73 5.66 -0.72 3.64
C LEU A 73 5.05 -1.96 2.96
N ARG A 74 3.76 -2.25 3.16
CA ARG A 74 3.10 -3.37 2.44
C ARG A 74 3.14 -3.19 0.93
N PHE A 75 2.88 -1.97 0.45
CA PHE A 75 2.93 -1.72 -0.98
C PHE A 75 4.37 -1.66 -1.50
N LEU A 76 5.30 -1.04 -0.79
CA LEU A 76 6.72 -1.05 -1.15
C LEU A 76 7.26 -2.48 -1.22
N ASN A 77 6.99 -3.31 -0.22
CA ASN A 77 7.37 -4.72 -0.24
C ASN A 77 6.81 -5.45 -1.47
N PHE A 78 5.57 -5.12 -1.88
CA PHE A 78 5.01 -5.64 -3.12
C PHE A 78 5.73 -5.09 -4.36
N VAL A 79 6.06 -3.80 -4.42
CA VAL A 79 6.84 -3.19 -5.51
C VAL A 79 8.18 -3.90 -5.64
N PHE A 80 8.97 -3.97 -4.57
CA PHE A 80 10.25 -4.67 -4.57
C PHE A 80 10.10 -6.14 -4.95
N SER A 81 9.04 -6.84 -4.51
CA SER A 81 8.79 -8.21 -4.97
C SER A 81 8.59 -8.33 -6.49
N GLN A 82 8.02 -7.30 -7.14
CA GLN A 82 7.88 -7.29 -8.60
C GLN A 82 9.19 -6.97 -9.30
N VAL A 83 9.98 -6.04 -8.75
CA VAL A 83 11.29 -5.69 -9.33
C VAL A 83 12.29 -6.83 -9.14
N GLU A 84 12.32 -7.48 -7.97
CA GLU A 84 13.11 -8.69 -7.70
C GLU A 84 12.78 -9.81 -8.69
N ARG A 85 11.49 -10.01 -9.02
CA ARG A 85 11.09 -11.00 -10.03
C ARG A 85 11.60 -10.69 -11.44
N ARG A 86 11.90 -9.42 -11.74
CA ARG A 86 12.36 -8.96 -13.06
C ARG A 86 13.89 -8.93 -13.15
N LEU A 87 14.58 -8.49 -12.10
CA LEU A 87 16.02 -8.22 -12.09
C LEU A 87 16.84 -9.23 -11.27
N GLY A 88 16.17 -10.06 -10.46
CA GLY A 88 16.80 -10.97 -9.52
C GLY A 88 16.94 -10.37 -8.12
N LYS A 89 16.88 -11.23 -7.10
CA LYS A 89 16.96 -10.83 -5.69
C LYS A 89 18.33 -10.26 -5.34
N GLU A 90 19.40 -10.90 -5.80
CA GLU A 90 20.80 -10.49 -5.56
C GLU A 90 21.03 -9.07 -6.05
N TYR A 91 20.62 -8.77 -7.29
CA TYR A 91 20.71 -7.43 -7.86
C TYR A 91 20.00 -6.38 -7.00
N ILE A 92 18.78 -6.66 -6.53
CA ILE A 92 18.02 -5.71 -5.70
C ILE A 92 18.69 -5.47 -4.35
N GLN A 93 19.22 -6.51 -3.72
CA GLN A 93 19.88 -6.38 -2.43
C GLN A 93 21.23 -5.65 -2.52
N GLU A 94 21.93 -5.75 -3.66
CA GLU A 94 23.25 -5.13 -3.89
C GLU A 94 23.20 -3.76 -4.56
N GLN A 95 22.18 -3.48 -5.37
CA GLN A 95 22.16 -2.28 -6.22
C GLN A 95 21.00 -1.33 -5.90
N CYS A 96 19.94 -1.78 -5.23
CA CYS A 96 18.79 -0.94 -4.88
C CYS A 96 18.77 -0.61 -3.39
N HIS A 97 19.71 0.22 -2.95
CA HIS A 97 19.84 0.60 -1.54
C HIS A 97 18.98 1.81 -1.14
N LYS A 98 18.41 2.53 -2.09
CA LYS A 98 17.62 3.76 -1.85
C LYS A 98 16.27 3.67 -2.53
N LEU A 99 15.28 4.39 -2.00
CA LEU A 99 13.96 4.53 -2.63
C LEU A 99 14.03 5.20 -4.00
N GLY A 100 15.07 6.01 -4.23
CA GLY A 100 15.32 6.67 -5.51
C GLY A 100 15.79 5.71 -6.60
N ASP A 101 16.22 4.49 -6.24
CA ASP A 101 16.63 3.47 -7.21
C ASP A 101 15.40 2.80 -7.87
N ILE A 102 14.20 3.03 -7.30
CA ILE A 102 12.93 2.53 -7.83
C ILE A 102 12.25 3.65 -8.62
N THR A 103 11.96 3.38 -9.89
CA THR A 103 11.38 4.36 -10.80
C THR A 103 9.86 4.44 -10.65
N LEU A 104 9.26 5.54 -11.11
CA LEU A 104 7.80 5.67 -11.20
C LEU A 104 7.16 4.52 -12.02
N LEU A 105 7.83 4.04 -13.06
CA LEU A 105 7.34 2.93 -13.88
C LEU A 105 7.21 1.64 -13.08
N ASP A 106 8.13 1.38 -12.15
CA ASP A 106 8.07 0.20 -11.27
C ASP A 106 6.87 0.26 -10.32
N PHE A 107 6.59 1.46 -9.78
CA PHE A 107 5.39 1.71 -8.99
C PHE A 107 4.12 1.49 -9.80
N GLU A 108 4.04 2.02 -11.02
CA GLU A 108 2.89 1.84 -11.91
C GLU A 108 2.69 0.39 -12.35
N GLU A 109 3.77 -0.35 -12.60
CA GLU A 109 3.72 -1.75 -12.96
C GLU A 109 3.22 -2.60 -11.78
N ALA A 110 3.76 -2.37 -10.59
CA ALA A 110 3.28 -3.01 -9.37
C ALA A 110 1.80 -2.67 -9.10
N ALA A 111 1.39 -1.42 -9.29
CA ALA A 111 0.02 -0.96 -9.16
C ALA A 111 -0.96 -1.71 -10.09
N LYS A 112 -0.52 -2.13 -11.28
CA LYS A 112 -1.35 -2.93 -12.21
C LYS A 112 -1.55 -4.36 -11.74
N ARG A 113 -0.61 -4.92 -10.96
CA ARG A 113 -0.57 -6.34 -10.56
C ARG A 113 -1.02 -6.59 -9.12
N THR A 114 -1.04 -5.55 -8.30
CA THR A 114 -1.36 -5.67 -6.88
C THR A 114 -2.83 -6.04 -6.64
N LYS A 115 -3.04 -6.85 -5.60
CA LYS A 115 -4.37 -7.14 -5.05
C LYS A 115 -4.67 -6.31 -3.80
N LEU A 116 -3.75 -5.43 -3.41
CA LEU A 116 -3.89 -4.60 -2.22
C LEU A 116 -5.00 -3.56 -2.42
N GLU A 117 -5.84 -3.38 -1.41
CA GLU A 117 -6.89 -2.36 -1.38
C GLU A 117 -6.30 -0.98 -1.05
N ILE A 118 -5.46 -0.47 -1.96
CA ILE A 118 -4.78 0.83 -1.80
C ILE A 118 -5.77 1.99 -1.91
N VAL A 119 -6.83 1.80 -2.68
CA VAL A 119 -7.92 2.76 -2.87
C VAL A 119 -9.13 2.30 -2.04
N SER A 120 -9.43 3.03 -0.98
CA SER A 120 -10.63 2.83 -0.16
C SER A 120 -11.89 3.31 -0.92
N LYS A 121 -13.01 2.59 -0.73
CA LYS A 121 -14.35 3.05 -1.14
C LYS A 121 -14.89 4.19 -0.27
N LYS A 122 -14.41 4.32 0.97
CA LYS A 122 -14.77 5.40 1.90
C LYS A 122 -13.96 6.67 1.62
N ARG A 123 -14.57 7.84 1.84
CA ARG A 123 -14.01 9.20 1.63
C ARG A 123 -12.73 9.52 2.41
N ASN A 124 -12.36 8.73 3.41
CA ASN A 124 -11.21 9.02 4.26
C ASN A 124 -9.90 8.82 3.49
N SER A 125 -8.91 9.68 3.77
CA SER A 125 -7.54 9.53 3.28
C SER A 125 -7.04 8.12 3.60
N THR A 126 -6.67 7.37 2.56
CA THR A 126 -6.11 6.03 2.74
C THR A 126 -4.78 6.19 3.47
N GLY A 127 -4.42 5.25 4.36
CA GLY A 127 -3.10 5.26 4.99
C GLY A 127 -1.97 5.28 3.96
N TYR A 128 -2.21 4.74 2.76
CA TYR A 128 -1.34 4.88 1.60
C TYR A 128 -1.15 6.34 1.15
N LYS A 129 -2.23 7.12 1.00
CA LYS A 129 -2.11 8.53 0.60
C LYS A 129 -1.26 9.29 1.61
N ILE A 130 -1.56 9.14 2.91
CA ILE A 130 -0.80 9.81 3.98
C ILE A 130 0.69 9.45 3.90
N PHE A 131 0.99 8.16 3.71
CA PHE A 131 2.37 7.69 3.57
C PHE A 131 3.08 8.34 2.36
N PHE A 132 2.45 8.37 1.20
CA PHE A 132 3.04 8.97 0.00
C PHE A 132 3.11 10.50 0.08
N ASP A 133 2.17 11.16 0.76
CA ASP A 133 2.24 12.59 1.04
C ASP A 133 3.48 12.91 1.89
N TYR A 134 3.78 12.08 2.90
CA TYR A 134 5.04 12.21 3.67
C TYR A 134 6.26 11.97 2.80
N LEU A 135 6.27 10.90 2.02
CA LEU A 135 7.41 10.55 1.18
C LEU A 135 7.70 11.63 0.11
N GLY A 136 6.66 12.24 -0.45
CA GLY A 136 6.75 13.30 -1.45
C GLY A 136 6.95 14.70 -0.87
N SER A 137 6.98 14.87 0.46
CA SER A 137 7.10 16.19 1.09
C SER A 137 8.45 16.85 0.79
N HIS A 138 8.47 18.18 0.69
CA HIS A 138 9.72 18.93 0.48
C HIS A 138 10.75 18.62 1.58
N LYS A 139 10.29 18.54 2.83
CA LYS A 139 11.11 18.24 4.01
C LYS A 139 11.79 16.88 3.93
N THR A 140 11.11 15.88 3.36
CA THR A 140 11.70 14.56 3.12
C THR A 140 12.90 14.64 2.17
N LYS A 141 12.80 15.46 1.12
CA LYS A 141 13.88 15.63 0.13
C LYS A 141 15.03 16.49 0.68
N GLU A 142 14.70 17.58 1.35
CA GLU A 142 15.66 18.59 1.81
C GLU A 142 16.36 18.17 3.10
N SER A 143 15.61 17.77 4.13
CA SER A 143 16.16 17.50 5.46
C SER A 143 16.68 16.07 5.61
N ILE A 144 16.03 15.10 4.95
CA ILE A 144 16.36 13.67 5.09
C ILE A 144 17.17 13.17 3.88
N GLY A 145 17.11 13.86 2.74
CA GLY A 145 17.80 13.47 1.52
C GLY A 145 17.13 12.31 0.76
N ILE A 146 15.92 11.91 1.14
CA ILE A 146 15.20 10.81 0.49
C ILE A 146 14.60 11.34 -0.81
N LYS A 147 15.06 10.78 -1.93
CA LYS A 147 14.49 11.01 -3.26
C LYS A 147 13.62 9.81 -3.61
N CYS A 148 12.37 10.05 -3.96
CA CYS A 148 11.46 9.00 -4.42
C CYS A 148 10.54 9.60 -5.49
N ASP A 149 10.43 8.90 -6.62
CA ASP A 149 9.62 9.30 -7.76
C ASP A 149 8.18 8.77 -7.68
N ALA A 150 7.78 8.23 -6.52
CA ALA A 150 6.44 7.71 -6.34
C ALA A 150 5.39 8.83 -6.43
N ASP A 151 4.45 8.68 -7.38
CA ASP A 151 3.26 9.53 -7.49
C ASP A 151 2.02 8.72 -7.11
N TYR A 152 1.43 9.07 -5.95
CA TYR A 152 0.24 8.40 -5.44
C TYR A 152 -0.96 8.49 -6.40
N GLU A 153 -1.17 9.63 -7.07
CA GLU A 153 -2.30 9.79 -7.97
C GLU A 153 -2.11 8.97 -9.26
N ALA A 154 -0.88 8.85 -9.75
CA ALA A 154 -0.53 7.93 -10.84
C ALA A 154 -0.77 6.46 -10.44
N ILE A 155 -0.25 6.03 -9.28
CA ILE A 155 -0.45 4.67 -8.73
C ILE A 155 -1.94 4.35 -8.60
N LYS A 156 -2.70 5.25 -7.98
CA LYS A 156 -4.14 5.14 -7.75
C LYS A 156 -4.92 5.06 -9.07
N LYS A 157 -4.53 5.82 -10.09
CA LYS A 157 -5.13 5.77 -11.44
C LYS A 157 -4.94 4.39 -12.07
N HIS A 158 -3.76 3.79 -11.95
CA HIS A 158 -3.49 2.45 -12.45
C HIS A 158 -4.31 1.38 -11.75
N ILE A 159 -4.41 1.45 -10.42
CA ILE A 159 -5.20 0.49 -9.62
C ILE A 159 -6.68 0.57 -10.01
N ARG A 160 -7.24 1.78 -10.12
CA ARG A 160 -8.64 1.98 -10.55
C ARG A 160 -8.90 1.40 -11.93
N ARG A 161 -8.01 1.62 -12.89
CA ARG A 161 -8.11 1.04 -14.24
C ARG A 161 -8.11 -0.48 -14.20
N THR A 162 -7.25 -1.09 -13.38
CA THR A 162 -7.21 -2.55 -13.20
C THR A 162 -8.50 -3.08 -12.58
N LEU A 163 -9.02 -2.42 -11.54
CA LEU A 163 -10.29 -2.82 -10.91
C LEU A 163 -11.47 -2.76 -11.89
N ILE A 164 -11.57 -1.69 -12.69
CA ILE A 164 -12.60 -1.56 -13.73
C ILE A 164 -12.49 -2.72 -14.73
N LYS A 165 -11.27 -3.04 -15.22
CA LYS A 165 -11.06 -4.16 -16.13
C LYS A 165 -11.49 -5.51 -15.53
N ILE A 166 -11.21 -5.73 -14.25
CA ILE A 166 -11.63 -6.95 -13.54
C ILE A 166 -13.16 -7.01 -13.43
N ILE A 167 -13.82 -5.92 -13.09
CA ILE A 167 -15.28 -5.84 -13.00
C ILE A 167 -15.94 -6.14 -14.36
N ILE A 168 -15.46 -5.50 -15.43
CA ILE A 168 -15.94 -5.72 -16.80
C ILE A 168 -15.75 -7.19 -17.23
N ARG A 169 -14.57 -7.78 -16.96
CA ARG A 169 -14.31 -9.20 -17.25
C ARG A 169 -15.25 -10.12 -16.48
N LYS A 170 -15.48 -9.85 -15.20
CA LYS A 170 -16.45 -10.63 -14.39
C LYS A 170 -17.85 -10.52 -14.99
N GLN A 171 -18.33 -9.33 -15.33
CA GLN A 171 -19.64 -9.14 -15.95
C GLN A 171 -19.76 -9.90 -17.29
N LYS A 172 -18.75 -9.81 -18.17
CA LYS A 172 -18.74 -10.58 -19.42
C LYS A 172 -18.79 -12.09 -19.16
N ASN A 173 -18.02 -12.60 -18.18
CA ASN A 173 -18.05 -14.01 -17.81
C ASN A 173 -19.39 -14.44 -17.19
N TYR A 174 -20.06 -13.58 -16.41
CA TYR A 174 -21.42 -13.83 -15.93
C TYR A 174 -22.44 -13.93 -17.07
N HIS A 175 -22.29 -13.10 -18.11
CA HIS A 175 -23.14 -13.17 -19.29
C HIS A 175 -22.86 -14.40 -20.17
N THR A 176 -21.62 -14.90 -20.22
CA THR A 176 -21.27 -16.13 -20.97
C THR A 176 -21.57 -17.43 -20.21
N LEU A 177 -21.74 -17.37 -18.87
CA LEU A 177 -22.10 -18.53 -18.03
C LEU A 177 -23.61 -18.76 -17.91
N LYS A 178 -24.45 -17.97 -18.58
CA LYS A 178 -25.84 -18.35 -18.85
C LYS A 178 -26.06 -18.66 -20.33
N PRO A 179 -25.89 -19.92 -20.73
CA PRO A 179 -26.74 -20.50 -21.75
C PRO A 179 -27.47 -21.75 -21.21
N LYS A 180 -28.80 -21.75 -21.39
CA LYS A 180 -29.76 -22.86 -21.24
C LYS A 180 -30.22 -23.25 -19.82
N THR A 181 -31.05 -22.39 -19.21
CA THR A 181 -32.15 -22.86 -18.32
C THR A 181 -33.49 -22.19 -18.63
N SER A 182 -33.66 -21.65 -19.84
CA SER A 182 -34.91 -21.00 -20.26
C SER A 182 -35.65 -21.71 -21.40
N ILE A 183 -35.26 -22.95 -21.75
CA ILE A 183 -35.97 -23.76 -22.77
C ILE A 183 -36.81 -24.88 -22.14
N TRP A 184 -36.64 -25.19 -20.84
CA TRP A 184 -37.44 -26.21 -20.17
C TRP A 184 -38.84 -25.75 -19.71
N LEU A 185 -39.15 -24.44 -19.74
CA LEU A 185 -40.46 -23.93 -19.32
C LEU A 185 -41.46 -23.72 -20.47
N LEU A 186 -41.12 -24.06 -21.71
CA LEU A 186 -41.99 -23.86 -22.88
C LEU A 186 -42.42 -25.15 -23.59
N ARG A 187 -42.13 -26.34 -23.02
CA ARG A 187 -42.47 -27.63 -23.64
C ARG A 187 -43.36 -28.57 -22.79
N GLU A 188 -43.99 -28.06 -21.74
CA GLU A 188 -44.96 -28.82 -20.91
C GLU A 188 -46.39 -28.26 -20.93
N ARG A 189 -46.71 -27.36 -21.86
CA ARG A 189 -48.09 -26.85 -22.05
C ARG A 189 -48.88 -27.51 -23.20
N HIS A 190 -48.39 -28.61 -23.76
CA HIS A 190 -49.08 -29.33 -24.85
C HIS A 190 -49.36 -30.83 -24.57
N LEU A 191 -49.31 -31.26 -23.31
CA LEU A 191 -49.64 -32.64 -22.94
C LEU A 191 -50.55 -32.73 -21.71
N ILE A 192 -51.62 -31.93 -21.66
CA ILE A 192 -52.82 -32.26 -20.87
C ILE A 192 -54.03 -31.75 -21.68
N SER A 193 -54.54 -32.62 -22.55
CA SER A 193 -55.93 -32.63 -23.03
C SER A 193 -56.58 -33.90 -22.51
#